data_AF-A0A7T8GT13-F1
#
_entry.id   AF-A0A7T8GT13-F1
#
_cell.length_a   1.000
_cell.length_b   1.000
_cell.length_c   1.000
_cell.angle_alpha   90.00
_cell.angle_beta   90.00
_cell.angle_gamma   90.00
#
_symmetry.space_group_name_H-M   'P 1'
#
loop_
_entity.id
_entity.type
_entity.pdbx_description
1 polymer ?
#
loop_
_entity_poly.entity_id
_entity_poly.type
_entity_poly.pdbx_seq_one_letter_code
_entity_poly.pdbx_strand_id
1 'polypeptide(L)'
;AYTKVNQIFADTTLCAIRKVNSDRLSFPESQRPPSPIVWLHDYHLMEAANIIRDTCIDEGIEVRMAFFLHIPFPTYDILRICPWADEILMGVLGEYCLVYVI
;
A
#
# COMPACT_ATOMS: atom_id res chain seq x y z
N ALA A 1 4.38 3.76 19.00
CA ALA A 1 2.93 3.92 18.76
C ALA A 1 2.64 3.85 17.27
N TYR A 2 3.33 4.66 16.44
CA TYR A 2 3.26 4.66 14.97
C TYR A 2 3.27 3.27 14.31
N THR A 3 4.37 2.52 14.46
CA THR A 3 4.52 1.17 13.89
C THR A 3 3.41 0.20 14.27
N LYS A 4 2.95 0.26 15.52
CA LYS A 4 1.87 -0.63 15.99
C LYS A 4 0.53 -0.31 15.33
N VAL A 5 0.23 0.97 15.09
CA VAL A 5 -0.98 1.39 14.38
C VAL A 5 -0.88 0.98 12.92
N ASN A 6 0.28 1.18 12.28
CA ASN A 6 0.51 0.75 10.91
C ASN A 6 0.38 -0.76 10.73
N GLN A 7 0.88 -1.56 11.66
CA GLN A 7 0.70 -3.00 11.66
C GLN A 7 -0.77 -3.39 11.76
N ILE A 8 -1.51 -2.85 12.73
CA ILE A 8 -2.94 -3.14 12.89
C ILE A 8 -3.73 -2.75 11.64
N PHE A 9 -3.41 -1.59 11.06
CA PHE A 9 -4.02 -1.14 9.82
C PHE A 9 -3.71 -2.10 8.67
N ALA A 10 -2.44 -2.44 8.48
CA ALA A 10 -1.99 -3.39 7.46
C ALA A 10 -2.68 -4.75 7.59
N ASP A 11 -2.72 -5.32 8.79
CA ASP A 11 -3.36 -6.62 9.07
C ASP A 11 -4.85 -6.60 8.73
N THR A 12 -5.54 -5.52 9.10
CA THR A 12 -6.97 -5.34 8.83
C THR A 12 -7.22 -5.22 7.33
N THR A 13 -6.40 -4.43 6.63
CA THR A 13 -6.48 -4.26 5.18
C THR A 13 -6.19 -5.57 4.45
N LEU A 14 -5.17 -6.32 4.87
CA LEU A 14 -4.85 -7.64 4.31
C LEU A 14 -5.98 -8.65 4.51
N CYS A 15 -6.61 -8.66 5.69
CA CYS A 15 -7.79 -9.50 5.93
C CYS A 15 -8.93 -9.16 4.96
N ALA A 16 -9.19 -7.87 4.73
CA ALA A 16 -10.18 -7.41 3.76
C ALA A 16 -9.82 -7.82 2.32
N ILE A 17 -8.55 -7.63 1.92
CA ILE A 17 -8.05 -8.04 0.60
C ILE A 17 -8.24 -9.54 0.38
N ARG A 18 -7.82 -10.38 1.34
CA ARG A 18 -7.96 -11.83 1.26
C ARG A 18 -9.43 -12.26 1.12
N LYS A 19 -10.33 -11.60 1.84
CA LYS A 19 -11.78 -11.84 1.75
C LYS A 19 -12.33 -11.49 0.37
N VAL A 20 -11.98 -10.32 -0.16
CA VAL A 20 -12.40 -9.88 -1.51
C VAL A 20 -11.79 -10.78 -2.58
N ASN A 21 -10.54 -11.21 -2.42
CA ASN A 21 -9.89 -12.11 -3.36
C ASN A 21 -10.58 -13.48 -3.38
N SER A 22 -10.93 -14.02 -2.20
CA SER A 22 -11.69 -15.28 -2.08
C SER A 22 -13.04 -15.22 -2.80
N ASP A 23 -13.76 -14.10 -2.61
CA ASP A 23 -15.03 -13.84 -3.31
C ASP A 23 -14.81 -13.74 -4.83
N ARG A 24 -13.76 -13.01 -5.28
CA ARG A 24 -13.35 -12.93 -6.69
C ARG A 24 -13.06 -14.28 -7.32
N LEU A 25 -12.44 -15.18 -6.56
CA LEU A 25 -12.04 -16.51 -7.02
C LEU A 25 -13.24 -17.45 -7.18
N SER A 26 -14.38 -17.16 -6.54
CA SER A 26 -15.62 -17.93 -6.70
C SER A 26 -16.26 -17.76 -8.09
N PHE A 27 -15.98 -16.64 -8.76
CA PHE A 27 -16.46 -16.37 -10.12
C PHE A 27 -15.55 -17.01 -11.18
N PRO A 28 -16.12 -17.51 -12.28
CA PRO A 28 -15.34 -17.98 -13.43
C PRO A 28 -14.53 -16.83 -14.05
N GLU A 29 -13.39 -17.14 -14.68
CA GLU A 29 -12.45 -16.14 -15.21
C GLU A 29 -13.10 -15.11 -16.13
N SER A 30 -14.11 -15.51 -16.91
CA SER A 30 -14.83 -14.63 -17.84
C SER A 30 -15.72 -13.58 -17.17
N GLN A 31 -16.08 -13.75 -15.89
CA GLN A 31 -16.93 -12.84 -15.13
C GLN A 31 -16.27 -12.32 -13.86
N ARG A 32 -14.95 -12.53 -13.71
CA ARG A 32 -14.24 -12.09 -12.52
C ARG A 32 -14.26 -10.56 -12.45
N PRO A 33 -14.76 -9.96 -11.35
CA PRO A 33 -14.73 -8.50 -11.19
C PRO A 33 -13.28 -8.01 -11.16
N PRO A 34 -12.98 -6.74 -11.50
CA PRO A 34 -11.62 -6.23 -11.62
C PRO A 34 -10.82 -6.34 -10.31
N SER A 35 -9.49 -6.33 -10.42
CA SER A 35 -8.59 -6.52 -9.27
C SER A 35 -8.80 -5.42 -8.22
N PRO A 36 -8.76 -5.75 -6.91
CA PRO A 36 -9.06 -4.79 -5.87
C PRO A 36 -8.11 -3.60 -5.93
N ILE A 37 -8.65 -2.41 -5.66
CA ILE A 37 -7.87 -1.18 -5.59
C ILE A 37 -7.75 -0.77 -4.12
N VAL A 38 -6.52 -0.62 -3.65
CA VAL A 38 -6.21 -0.15 -2.31
C VAL A 38 -5.66 1.26 -2.44
N TRP A 39 -6.37 2.23 -1.87
CA TRP A 39 -5.97 3.63 -1.90
C TRP A 39 -5.57 4.09 -0.51
N LEU A 40 -4.30 4.45 -0.37
CA LEU A 40 -3.70 4.91 0.86
C LEU A 40 -3.48 6.42 0.78
N HIS A 41 -3.76 7.09 1.88
CA HIS A 41 -3.70 8.54 1.97
C HIS A 41 -2.80 8.94 3.12
N ASP A 42 -2.00 9.98 2.87
CA ASP A 42 -1.15 10.66 3.86
C ASP A 42 0.08 9.86 4.31
N TYR A 43 1.13 10.57 4.75
CA TYR A 43 2.44 9.99 5.07
C TYR A 43 2.40 9.04 6.28
N HIS A 44 1.40 9.18 7.13
CA HIS A 44 1.27 8.37 8.34
C HIS A 44 1.16 6.86 8.03
N LEU A 45 0.63 6.48 6.87
CA LEU A 45 0.39 5.08 6.48
C LEU A 45 1.45 4.50 5.53
N MET A 46 2.58 5.20 5.32
CA MET A 46 3.64 4.74 4.41
C MET A 46 4.21 3.37 4.81
N GLU A 47 4.43 3.14 6.10
CA GLU A 47 4.91 1.85 6.60
C GLU A 47 3.86 0.73 6.38
N ALA A 48 2.57 1.03 6.60
CA ALA A 48 1.50 0.08 6.34
C ALA A 48 1.39 -0.27 4.84
N ALA A 49 1.63 0.69 3.95
CA ALA A 49 1.67 0.49 2.51
C ALA A 49 2.70 -0.56 2.10
N ASN A 50 3.91 -0.47 2.68
CA ASN A 50 4.98 -1.42 2.42
C ASN A 50 4.63 -2.83 2.90
N ILE A 51 4.11 -2.95 4.13
CA ILE A 51 3.71 -4.25 4.70
C ILE A 51 2.63 -4.92 3.83
N ILE A 52 1.60 -4.16 3.43
CA ILE A 52 0.52 -4.67 2.58
C ILE A 52 1.08 -5.13 1.23
N ARG A 53 1.96 -4.32 0.62
CA ARG A 53 2.57 -4.61 -0.67
C ARG A 53 3.43 -5.86 -0.63
N ASP A 54 4.35 -5.96 0.31
CA ASP A 54 5.28 -7.08 0.43
C ASP A 54 4.48 -8.39 0.64
N THR A 55 3.47 -8.34 1.51
CA THR A 55 2.59 -9.49 1.74
C THR A 55 1.79 -9.87 0.49
N CYS A 56 1.26 -8.89 -0.27
CA CYS A 56 0.53 -9.19 -1.50
C CYS A 56 1.43 -9.79 -2.59
N ILE A 57 2.69 -9.34 -2.69
CA ILE A 57 3.68 -9.92 -3.63
C ILE A 57 4.00 -11.35 -3.21
N ASP A 58 4.25 -11.60 -1.92
CA ASP A 58 4.56 -12.93 -1.39
C ASP A 58 3.39 -13.90 -1.56
N GLU A 59 2.14 -13.43 -1.42
CA GLU A 59 0.93 -14.23 -1.63
C GLU A 59 0.50 -14.33 -3.10
N GLY A 60 1.15 -13.62 -4.02
CA GLY A 60 0.79 -13.58 -5.44
C GLY A 60 -0.60 -12.99 -5.71
N ILE A 61 -1.08 -12.10 -4.83
CA ILE A 61 -2.40 -11.47 -4.97
C ILE A 61 -2.26 -10.24 -5.88
N GLU A 62 -2.94 -10.27 -7.01
CA GLU A 62 -2.99 -9.14 -7.92
C GLU A 62 -3.90 -8.04 -7.35
N VAL A 63 -3.28 -6.99 -6.81
CA VAL A 63 -3.93 -5.81 -6.25
C VAL A 63 -3.32 -4.55 -6.85
N ARG A 64 -4.17 -3.56 -7.15
CA ARG A 64 -3.71 -2.23 -7.56
C ARG A 64 -3.60 -1.35 -6.33
N MET A 65 -2.42 -0.77 -6.09
CA MET A 65 -2.20 0.16 -4.99
C MET A 65 -2.01 1.58 -5.52
N ALA A 66 -2.54 2.55 -4.78
CA ALA A 66 -2.29 3.96 -5.03
C ALA A 66 -1.98 4.64 -3.70
N PHE A 67 -1.01 5.56 -3.73
CA PHE A 67 -0.62 6.31 -2.55
C PHE A 67 -0.75 7.81 -2.84
N PHE A 68 -1.46 8.51 -1.98
CA PHE A 68 -1.75 9.94 -2.15
C PHE A 68 -1.14 10.74 -1.02
N LEU A 69 -0.26 11.69 -1.37
CA LEU A 69 0.34 12.60 -0.40
C LEU A 69 -0.33 13.97 -0.48
N HIS A 70 -0.98 14.37 0.61
CA HIS A 70 -1.65 15.66 0.71
C HIS A 70 -0.68 16.84 0.85
N ILE A 71 0.52 16.56 1.36
CA ILE A 71 1.59 17.55 1.52
C ILE A 71 2.56 17.44 0.34
N PRO A 72 3.22 18.55 -0.04
CA PRO A 72 4.26 18.50 -1.06
C PRO A 72 5.38 17.54 -0.63
N PHE A 73 5.93 16.81 -1.58
CA PHE A 73 7.02 15.88 -1.31
C PHE A 73 8.24 16.65 -0.76
N PRO A 74 8.82 16.22 0.37
CA PRO A 74 9.94 16.94 0.98
C PRO A 74 11.16 16.93 0.06
N THR A 75 11.97 17.98 0.14
CA THR A 75 13.27 18.00 -0.53
C THR A 75 14.20 16.93 0.03
N TYR A 76 15.15 16.45 -0.79
CA TYR A 76 16.10 15.40 -0.41
C TYR A 76 16.84 15.69 0.92
N ASP A 77 17.16 16.96 1.17
CA ASP A 77 17.81 17.40 2.42
C ASP A 77 16.99 17.12 3.67
N ILE A 78 15.66 17.22 3.58
CA ILE A 78 14.73 16.93 4.67
C ILE A 78 14.48 15.41 4.72
N LEU A 79 14.36 14.76 3.57
CA LEU A 79 14.12 13.33 3.49
C LEU A 79 15.23 12.54 4.21
N ARG A 80 16.52 12.84 3.98
CA ARG A 80 17.65 12.13 4.61
C ARG A 80 17.73 12.25 6.14
N ILE A 81 17.07 13.25 6.72
CA ILE A 81 17.03 13.46 8.17
C ILE A 81 16.00 12.51 8.80
N CYS A 82 14.99 12.10 8.03
CA CYS A 82 14.00 11.15 8.48
C CYS A 82 14.65 9.76 8.64
N PRO A 83 14.58 9.12 9.82
CA PRO A 83 15.14 7.78 10.00
C PRO A 83 14.41 6.72 9.16
N TRP A 84 13.21 7.03 8.66
CA TRP A 84 12.39 6.15 7.82
C TRP A 84 12.46 6.50 6.32
N ALA A 85 13.48 7.27 5.90
CA ALA A 85 13.63 7.74 4.52
C ALA A 85 13.66 6.59 3.51
N ASP A 86 14.35 5.50 3.83
CA ASP A 86 14.49 4.35 2.95
C ASP A 86 13.16 3.62 2.74
N GLU A 87 12.36 3.44 3.79
CA GLU A 87 11.05 2.78 3.68
C GLU A 87 10.06 3.65 2.90
N ILE A 88 10.10 4.97 3.09
CA ILE A 88 9.29 5.93 2.32
C ILE A 88 9.68 5.88 0.85
N LEU A 89 10.99 5.90 0.56
CA LEU A 89 11.49 5.87 -0.81
C LEU A 89 11.18 4.54 -1.50
N MET A 90 11.29 3.41 -0.79
CA MET A 90 10.86 2.11 -1.30
C MET A 90 9.36 2.05 -1.58
N GLY A 91 8.53 2.66 -0.73
CA GLY A 91 7.08 2.72 -0.93
C GLY A 91 6.70 3.54 -2.16
N VAL A 92 7.41 4.64 -2.39
CA VAL A 92 7.20 5.53 -3.56
C VAL A 92 7.75 4.91 -4.85
N LEU A 93 8.88 4.21 -4.80
CA LEU A 93 9.52 3.57 -5.97
C LEU A 93 8.91 2.20 -6.32
N GLY A 94 7.99 1.67 -5.50
CA GLY A 94 7.36 0.39 -5.77
C GLY A 94 6.58 0.40 -7.09
N GLU A 95 6.89 -0.56 -7.98
CA GLU A 95 6.36 -0.71 -9.35
C GLU A 95 4.82 -0.71 -9.50
N TYR A 96 4.07 -0.74 -8.39
CA TYR A 96 2.61 -0.83 -8.38
C TYR A 96 1.92 0.31 -7.66
N CYS A 97 2.63 1.37 -7.25
CA CYS A 97 2.05 2.50 -6.54
C CYS A 97 2.07 3.77 -7.39
N LEU A 98 0.89 4.21 -7.84
CA LEU A 98 0.75 5.57 -8.36
C LEU A 98 0.86 6.54 -7.19
N VAL A 99 1.94 7.31 -7.15
CA VAL A 99 2.14 8.37 -6.17
C VAL A 99 1.62 9.67 -6.76
N TYR A 100 0.58 10.23 -6.15
CA TYR A 100 0.03 11.52 -6.52
C TYR A 100 0.38 12.54 -5.44
N VAL A 101 1.00 13.65 -5.88
CA VAL A 101 1.38 14.80 -5.05
C VAL A 101 0.71 16.01 -5.68
N ILE A 102 0.00 16.80 -4.87
CA ILE A 102 -0.68 18.04 -5.28
C ILE A 102 0.27 19.24 -5.25
#